data_AF-A0A831KD84-F1
#
_entry.id   AF-A0A831KD84-F1
#
_cell.length_a   1.000
_cell.length_b   1.000
_cell.length_c   1.000
_cell.angle_alpha   90.00
_cell.angle_beta   90.00
_cell.angle_gamma   90.00
#
_symmetry.space_group_name_H-M   'P 1'
#
loop_
_entity.id
_entity.type
_entity.pdbx_description
1 polymer ?
#
loop_
_entity_poly.entity_id
_entity_poly.type
_entity_poly.pdbx_seq_one_letter_code
_entity_poly.pdbx_strand_id
1 'polypeptide(L)'
;MTDGRVNRSVLVVGNGPYCFKVAGELASVDSVSLAVLREARLDEMEQKPNLVELLMPVELLGFSGQPGEFRAVFRQTNGSHAERTYGFVVVALESEWISTLNKWSVVEDSRITSLSKLEKYVNEYLGNIGPGDKVVFISGFKQDSYPVSQEKIVNFAAAVREKTGAATYVLMEQFKVAQEGLERAFRLARELGVVFVKFSQTIPEVRVGPKECTVQYMDEAMGQAVNISPQLLIFEDEACPPPEGRYISDLLGINLGNQGFLQGDFLFNLPIYTNRTGIFVVGSGKGPISEREAEREAEAVAEEVAKLVCSFDKEVVGPFPTLNENECIHCLTCYRSCPHKAISLYPGQRSPQISPVACRGCGICVESCPRRAIDFEHGESGISYYDIDKEIDHIVYEDSRDVPRIAVFACVNSAYDAYLLAKSRGDRLQARCSVLKVPCGGRVEAAAVIKALGSGVDGVAILTCHENSCKSVHGASRCRKRIAAVKEMMTKCGVKEEAILFGTVAPGSAPQFVELINRFSLRLQGGDGSSIIPGNAGSGGEAR
;
A
#
# COMPACT_ATOMS: atom_id res chain seq x y z
N MET A 1 8.91 20.95 -18.34
CA MET A 1 10.26 20.64 -18.87
C MET A 1 10.91 21.90 -19.38
N THR A 2 11.34 22.78 -18.47
CA THR A 2 12.36 23.78 -18.80
C THR A 2 13.69 23.02 -18.89
N ASP A 3 14.28 23.00 -20.08
CA ASP A 3 15.70 22.67 -20.37
C ASP A 3 16.05 21.19 -20.63
N GLY A 4 15.08 20.26 -20.59
CA GLY A 4 15.29 18.86 -20.99
C GLY A 4 16.29 18.06 -20.13
N ARG A 5 16.91 18.69 -19.13
CA ARG A 5 17.73 18.03 -18.11
C ARG A 5 16.85 17.71 -16.92
N VAL A 6 16.93 16.47 -16.47
CA VAL A 6 16.17 16.04 -15.31
C VAL A 6 16.81 16.55 -14.05
N ASN A 7 15.98 17.12 -13.19
CA ASN A 7 16.40 17.53 -11.87
C ASN A 7 16.78 16.28 -11.08
N ARG A 8 18.05 16.14 -10.73
CA ARG A 8 18.55 14.98 -9.97
C ARG A 8 18.55 15.25 -8.47
N SER A 9 17.97 16.35 -7.99
CA SER A 9 17.90 16.62 -6.56
C SER A 9 16.79 15.83 -5.86
N VAL A 10 16.99 15.54 -4.58
CA VAL A 10 16.02 14.82 -3.75
C VAL A 10 15.61 15.66 -2.55
N LEU A 11 14.30 15.72 -2.28
CA LEU A 11 13.76 16.23 -1.04
C LEU A 11 13.50 15.08 -0.08
N VAL A 12 14.19 15.06 1.06
CA VAL A 12 13.87 14.16 2.17
C VAL A 12 13.02 14.94 3.17
N VAL A 13 11.85 14.41 3.52
CA VAL A 13 10.93 15.00 4.52
C VAL A 13 10.92 14.11 5.75
N GLY A 14 11.31 14.65 6.90
CA GLY A 14 11.44 13.87 8.13
C GLY A 14 11.12 14.65 9.40
N ASN A 15 10.96 13.92 10.51
CA ASN A 15 10.70 14.48 11.84
C ASN A 15 11.59 13.84 12.94
N GLY A 16 12.54 12.96 12.58
CA GLY A 16 13.41 12.24 13.51
C GLY A 16 14.77 11.87 12.89
N PRO A 17 15.66 11.17 13.63
CA PRO A 17 17.02 10.86 13.19
C PRO A 17 17.09 9.99 11.91
N TYR A 18 16.07 9.19 11.60
CA TYR A 18 16.11 8.27 10.47
C TYR A 18 16.20 8.99 9.11
N CYS A 19 15.62 10.19 8.97
CA CYS A 19 15.68 10.94 7.72
C CYS A 19 17.11 11.36 7.34
N PHE A 20 18.01 11.52 8.31
CA PHE A 20 19.43 11.82 8.06
C PHE A 20 20.16 10.60 7.48
N LYS A 21 19.85 9.40 7.98
CA LYS A 21 20.38 8.15 7.45
C LYS A 21 19.99 7.97 5.98
N VAL A 22 18.70 8.16 5.69
CA VAL A 22 18.17 8.14 4.32
C VAL A 22 18.87 9.17 3.43
N ALA A 23 19.07 10.39 3.93
CA ALA A 23 19.80 11.43 3.18
C ALA A 23 21.26 11.07 2.91
N GLY A 24 21.92 10.33 3.82
CA GLY A 24 23.29 9.85 3.66
C GLY A 24 23.44 8.77 2.57
N GLU A 25 22.45 7.90 2.41
CA GLU A 25 22.47 6.84 1.38
C GLU A 25 22.25 7.38 -0.05
N LEU A 26 21.65 8.57 -0.19
CA LEU A 26 21.36 9.22 -1.47
C LEU A 26 22.62 9.89 -2.08
N ALA A 27 23.69 9.13 -2.28
CA ALA A 27 24.95 9.63 -2.83
C ALA A 27 24.95 9.78 -4.37
N SER A 28 24.01 9.14 -5.07
CA SER A 28 23.95 9.11 -6.55
C SER A 28 23.30 10.35 -7.20
N VAL A 29 22.98 11.37 -6.40
CA VAL A 29 22.19 12.53 -6.82
C VAL A 29 22.99 13.83 -6.68
N ASP A 30 22.62 14.85 -7.45
CA ASP A 30 23.37 16.10 -7.51
C ASP A 30 23.29 16.89 -6.19
N SER A 31 22.16 16.80 -5.50
CA SER A 31 21.94 17.43 -4.20
C SER A 31 20.80 16.78 -3.43
N VAL A 32 20.89 16.84 -2.09
CA VAL A 32 19.82 16.41 -1.18
C VAL A 32 19.42 17.58 -0.31
N SER A 33 18.15 17.97 -0.31
CA SER A 33 17.60 18.87 0.71
C SER A 33 16.85 18.04 1.74
N LEU A 34 17.18 18.23 3.00
CA LEU A 34 16.49 17.60 4.12
C LEU A 34 15.60 18.63 4.81
N ALA A 35 14.28 18.47 4.64
CA ALA A 35 13.26 19.26 5.31
C ALA A 35 12.82 18.58 6.60
N VAL A 36 13.20 19.18 7.73
CA VAL A 36 12.82 18.68 9.05
C VAL A 36 11.63 19.47 9.57
N LEU A 37 10.52 18.78 9.82
CA LEU A 37 9.23 19.39 10.15
C LEU A 37 9.12 19.81 11.63
N ARG A 38 9.96 19.25 12.50
CA ARG A 38 10.08 19.61 13.92
C ARG A 38 11.52 20.01 14.23
N GLU A 39 11.74 20.68 15.35
CA GLU A 39 13.07 20.72 15.96
C GLU A 39 13.45 19.28 16.31
N ALA A 40 14.12 18.58 15.39
CA ALA A 40 14.59 17.23 15.64
C ALA A 40 15.56 17.25 16.84
N ARG A 41 15.81 16.07 17.44
CA ARG A 41 16.89 15.87 18.40
C ARG A 41 18.24 15.99 17.69
N LEU A 42 18.60 17.23 17.36
CA LEU A 42 19.85 17.60 16.68
C LEU A 42 21.09 17.27 17.52
N ASP A 43 20.91 16.98 18.81
CA ASP A 43 21.98 16.62 19.73
C ASP A 43 22.46 15.17 19.53
N GLU A 44 21.66 14.31 18.87
CA GLU A 44 22.03 12.91 18.55
C GLU A 44 22.91 12.81 17.27
N MET A 45 23.48 13.93 16.82
CA MET A 45 24.20 14.06 15.56
C MET A 45 25.72 13.95 15.73
N GLU A 46 26.35 12.86 15.27
CA GLU A 46 27.82 12.78 15.21
C GLU A 46 28.44 13.00 13.82
N GLN A 47 27.71 12.87 12.71
CA GLN A 47 28.30 13.06 11.37
C GLN A 47 27.31 13.65 10.36
N LYS A 48 27.51 14.92 9.97
CA LYS A 48 26.78 15.53 8.85
C LYS A 48 27.39 15.03 7.53
N PRO A 49 26.61 14.42 6.62
CA PRO A 49 27.08 14.17 5.27
C PRO A 49 27.28 15.52 4.55
N ASN A 50 28.42 15.69 3.86
CA ASN A 50 28.79 16.96 3.20
C ASN A 50 27.84 17.40 2.05
N LEU A 51 26.88 16.56 1.64
CA LEU A 51 26.01 16.75 0.47
C LEU A 51 24.57 17.21 0.80
N VAL A 52 24.24 17.41 2.09
CA VAL A 52 22.87 17.63 2.54
C VAL A 52 22.64 19.09 2.94
N GLU A 53 21.73 19.77 2.24
CA GLU A 53 21.21 21.07 2.65
C GLU A 53 20.10 20.88 3.68
N LEU A 54 20.29 21.42 4.89
CA LEU A 54 19.28 21.37 5.95
C LEU A 54 18.31 22.55 5.82
N LEU A 55 17.02 22.25 5.70
CA LEU A 55 15.93 23.21 5.76
C LEU A 55 15.23 23.07 7.11
N MET A 56 15.47 24.01 8.04
CA MET A 56 14.95 23.88 9.41
C MET A 56 14.60 25.20 10.13
N PRO A 57 13.60 25.12 11.03
CA PRO A 57 12.37 24.34 10.85
C PRO A 57 11.61 24.89 9.64
N VAL A 58 11.04 24.01 8.81
CA VAL A 58 10.25 24.44 7.65
C VAL A 58 8.92 23.74 7.60
N GLU A 59 7.89 24.49 7.22
CA GLU A 59 6.57 23.94 6.95
C GLU A 59 6.40 23.83 5.44
N LEU A 60 6.16 22.61 4.94
CA LEU A 60 5.84 22.39 3.54
C LEU A 60 4.38 22.80 3.33
N LEU A 61 4.12 23.87 2.56
CA LEU A 61 2.79 24.46 2.34
C LEU A 61 2.12 24.02 1.04
N GLY A 62 2.93 23.72 0.02
CA GLY A 62 2.45 23.47 -1.33
C GLY A 62 3.32 22.41 -2.01
N PHE A 63 2.67 21.53 -2.77
CA PHE A 63 3.37 20.51 -3.53
C PHE A 63 2.66 20.22 -4.85
N SER A 64 3.41 20.20 -5.96
CA SER A 64 2.88 19.89 -7.29
C SER A 64 3.97 19.30 -8.19
N GLY A 65 3.61 18.88 -9.40
CA GLY A 65 4.57 18.37 -10.38
C GLY A 65 4.66 16.85 -10.44
N GLN A 66 5.75 16.36 -11.01
CA GLN A 66 5.96 14.97 -11.44
C GLN A 66 7.41 14.54 -11.19
N PRO A 67 7.73 13.23 -11.26
CA PRO A 67 9.10 12.75 -11.31
C PRO A 67 9.98 13.59 -12.22
N GLY A 68 11.11 14.07 -11.69
CA GLY A 68 12.05 14.95 -12.38
C GLY A 68 11.73 16.45 -12.28
N GLU A 69 10.54 16.84 -11.83
CA GLU A 69 10.11 18.24 -11.70
C GLU A 69 8.98 18.41 -10.66
N PHE A 70 9.22 18.01 -9.41
CA PHE A 70 8.34 18.30 -8.27
C PHE A 70 8.60 19.70 -7.71
N ARG A 71 7.57 20.51 -7.54
CA ARG A 71 7.68 21.86 -6.95
C ARG A 71 7.15 21.83 -5.53
N ALA A 72 7.98 22.24 -4.60
CA ALA A 72 7.71 22.31 -3.17
C ALA A 72 7.77 23.77 -2.69
N VAL A 73 6.74 24.20 -1.97
CA VAL A 73 6.65 25.54 -1.39
C VAL A 73 6.82 25.42 0.12
N PHE A 74 7.84 26.07 0.67
CA PHE A 74 8.16 26.06 2.08
C PHE A 74 7.85 27.41 2.73
N ARG A 75 7.34 27.39 3.96
CA ARG A 75 7.38 28.54 4.87
C ARG A 75 8.72 28.56 5.59
N GLN A 76 9.44 29.65 5.45
CA GLN A 76 10.66 29.91 6.22
C GLN A 76 10.31 30.47 7.60
N THR A 77 11.28 30.40 8.53
CA THR A 77 11.17 30.95 9.90
C THR A 77 10.86 32.46 9.94
N ASN A 78 11.28 33.22 8.93
CA ASN A 78 10.97 34.64 8.78
C ASN A 78 9.57 34.93 8.22
N GLY A 79 8.75 33.89 7.99
CA GLY A 79 7.41 34.00 7.41
C GLY A 79 7.38 34.13 5.88
N SER A 80 8.53 34.22 5.20
CA SER A 80 8.60 34.23 3.74
C SER A 80 8.33 32.85 3.14
N HIS A 81 7.91 32.81 1.88
CA HIS A 81 7.71 31.58 1.13
C HIS A 81 8.88 31.35 0.17
N ALA A 82 9.42 30.14 0.16
CA ALA A 82 10.42 29.71 -0.81
C ALA A 82 9.88 28.56 -1.66
N GLU A 83 9.88 28.75 -2.97
CA GLU A 83 9.59 27.68 -3.93
C GLU A 83 10.91 27.03 -4.36
N ARG A 84 10.96 25.70 -4.33
CA ARG A 84 12.09 24.90 -4.80
C ARG A 84 11.61 23.73 -5.63
N THR A 85 12.43 23.30 -6.57
CA THR A 85 12.12 22.16 -7.45
C THR A 85 13.05 21.00 -7.14
N TYR A 86 12.47 19.80 -7.06
CA TYR A 86 13.13 18.54 -6.78
C TYR A 86 12.83 17.50 -7.85
N GLY A 87 13.76 16.58 -8.08
CA GLY A 87 13.53 15.42 -8.94
C GLY A 87 12.65 14.37 -8.29
N PHE A 88 12.92 14.08 -7.02
CA PHE A 88 12.29 13.02 -6.25
C PHE A 88 12.03 13.46 -4.81
N VAL A 89 11.14 12.72 -4.14
CA VAL A 89 10.79 12.97 -2.74
C VAL A 89 10.85 11.66 -1.96
N VAL A 90 11.47 11.70 -0.78
CA VAL A 90 11.49 10.59 0.17
C VAL A 90 10.89 11.06 1.49
N VAL A 91 9.85 10.40 1.95
CA VAL A 91 9.19 10.68 3.23
C VAL A 91 9.68 9.68 4.26
N ALA A 92 10.44 10.17 5.23
CA ALA A 92 11.05 9.43 6.33
C ALA A 92 10.54 9.98 7.67
N LEU A 93 9.21 10.02 7.81
CA LEU A 93 8.56 10.38 9.07
C LEU A 93 8.57 9.17 10.01
N GLU A 94 8.75 9.43 11.30
CA GLU A 94 8.79 8.41 12.35
C GLU A 94 7.46 8.34 13.10
N SER A 95 7.06 7.11 13.42
CA SER A 95 5.87 6.81 14.20
C SER A 95 6.05 7.13 15.68
N GLU A 96 4.95 7.48 16.33
CA GLU A 96 4.93 7.72 17.77
C GLU A 96 4.44 6.48 18.52
N TRP A 97 4.96 6.29 19.74
CA TRP A 97 4.54 5.22 20.63
C TRP A 97 3.83 5.82 21.82
N ILE A 98 2.56 5.44 22.00
CA ILE A 98 1.69 5.99 23.04
C ILE A 98 1.38 4.90 24.07
N SER A 99 1.52 5.28 25.34
CA SER A 99 1.20 4.39 26.47
C SER A 99 -0.27 3.95 26.44
N THR A 100 -0.49 2.64 26.66
CA THR A 100 -1.84 2.04 26.67
C THR A 100 -2.47 1.97 28.06
N LEU A 101 -1.82 2.54 29.09
CA LEU A 101 -2.29 2.50 30.49
C LEU A 101 -3.75 2.99 30.65
N ASN A 102 -4.14 4.01 29.89
CA ASN A 102 -5.52 4.53 29.86
C ASN A 102 -6.54 3.48 29.39
N LYS A 103 -6.22 2.67 28.37
CA LYS A 103 -7.07 1.57 27.86
C LYS A 103 -7.28 0.49 28.93
N TRP A 104 -6.34 0.38 29.86
CA TRP A 104 -6.40 -0.52 31.01
C TRP A 104 -7.00 0.13 32.26
N SER A 105 -7.41 1.40 32.19
CA SER A 105 -7.92 2.17 33.32
C SER A 105 -6.96 2.18 34.52
N VAL A 106 -5.65 2.13 34.24
CA VAL A 106 -4.59 2.22 35.24
C VAL A 106 -3.83 3.53 35.08
N VAL A 107 -3.29 4.01 36.19
CA VAL A 107 -2.43 5.20 36.24
C VAL A 107 -1.00 4.75 36.47
N GLU A 108 -0.07 5.46 35.84
CA GLU A 108 1.36 5.20 36.01
C GLU A 108 1.82 5.48 37.44
N ASP A 109 2.63 4.57 38.00
CA ASP A 109 3.28 4.73 39.30
C ASP A 109 4.63 3.97 39.31
N SER A 110 5.26 3.80 40.48
CA SER A 110 6.54 3.07 40.58
C SER A 110 6.45 1.56 40.28
N ARG A 111 5.23 0.99 40.26
CA ARG A 111 4.94 -0.43 40.02
C ARG A 111 4.30 -0.65 38.65
N ILE A 112 3.87 0.40 37.97
CA ILE A 112 3.14 0.32 36.70
C ILE A 112 3.74 1.30 35.71
N THR A 113 4.20 0.80 34.56
CA THR A 113 4.80 1.64 33.51
C THR A 113 4.48 1.12 32.10
N SER A 114 4.82 1.90 31.08
CA SER A 114 4.81 1.44 29.69
C SER A 114 6.19 1.01 29.22
N LEU A 115 6.25 0.21 28.15
CA LEU A 115 7.50 -0.33 27.61
C LEU A 115 8.48 0.78 27.20
N SER A 116 8.00 1.84 26.57
CA SER A 116 8.80 2.99 26.11
C SER A 116 9.35 3.82 27.26
N LYS A 117 8.64 3.86 28.40
CA LYS A 117 9.15 4.54 29.60
C LYS A 117 10.14 3.66 30.36
N LEU A 118 9.89 2.35 30.44
CA LEU A 118 10.87 1.39 30.95
C LEU A 118 12.19 1.50 30.21
N GLU A 119 12.16 1.57 28.87
CA GLU A 119 13.34 1.70 28.01
C GLU A 119 14.21 2.93 28.36
N LYS A 120 13.57 4.06 28.71
CA LYS A 120 14.28 5.29 29.10
C LYS A 120 14.81 5.26 30.54
N TYR A 121 14.09 4.62 31.45
CA TYR A 121 14.35 4.68 32.89
C TYR A 121 14.58 3.29 33.51
N VAL A 122 15.28 2.39 32.79
CA VAL A 122 15.50 1.00 33.18
C VAL A 122 16.01 0.87 34.62
N ASN A 123 17.02 1.67 34.99
CA ASN A 123 17.64 1.60 36.32
C ASN A 123 16.71 2.07 37.44
N GLU A 124 15.81 3.01 37.16
CA GLU A 124 14.84 3.51 38.14
C GLU A 124 13.81 2.44 38.49
N TYR A 125 13.27 1.76 37.47
CA TYR A 125 12.26 0.72 37.66
C TYR A 125 12.84 -0.59 38.18
N LEU A 126 14.04 -0.98 37.74
CA LEU A 126 14.65 -2.26 38.12
C LEU A 126 15.53 -2.18 39.37
N GLY A 127 15.87 -0.99 39.86
CA GLY A 127 16.80 -0.81 40.99
C GLY A 127 16.36 -1.48 42.30
N ASN A 128 15.06 -1.67 42.50
CA ASN A 128 14.49 -2.31 43.69
C ASN A 128 13.95 -3.73 43.42
N ILE A 129 14.16 -4.28 42.23
CA ILE A 129 13.68 -5.60 41.84
C ILE A 129 14.78 -6.63 42.11
N GLY A 130 14.46 -7.67 42.87
CA GLY A 130 15.41 -8.70 43.25
C GLY A 130 14.91 -10.14 43.09
N PRO A 131 15.73 -11.11 43.51
CA PRO A 131 15.37 -12.52 43.48
C PRO A 131 14.16 -12.80 44.39
N GLY A 132 13.04 -13.19 43.80
CA GLY A 132 11.77 -13.44 44.49
C GLY A 132 10.63 -12.51 44.07
N ASP A 133 10.96 -11.36 43.48
CA ASP A 133 9.96 -10.46 42.90
C ASP A 133 9.41 -11.00 41.59
N LYS A 134 8.25 -10.48 41.19
CA LYS A 134 7.54 -10.84 39.97
C LYS A 134 7.40 -9.62 39.07
N VAL A 135 7.83 -9.78 37.82
CA VAL A 135 7.69 -8.76 36.76
C VAL A 135 6.79 -9.32 35.68
N VAL A 136 5.78 -8.55 35.28
CA VAL A 136 4.77 -8.98 34.29
C VAL A 136 4.73 -7.99 33.14
N PHE A 137 4.88 -8.49 31.92
CA PHE A 137 4.62 -7.75 30.69
C PHE A 137 3.24 -8.12 30.15
N ILE A 138 2.46 -7.13 29.68
CA ILE A 138 1.15 -7.31 29.05
C ILE A 138 1.21 -6.78 27.62
N SER A 139 0.85 -7.62 26.65
CA SER A 139 1.02 -7.32 25.22
C SER A 139 -0.18 -7.76 24.36
N GLY A 140 -0.59 -6.90 23.43
CA GLY A 140 -1.46 -7.25 22.32
C GLY A 140 -2.95 -7.49 22.57
N PHE A 141 -3.53 -7.15 23.74
CA PHE A 141 -4.96 -7.43 24.04
C PHE A 141 -5.97 -6.34 23.67
N LYS A 142 -5.57 -5.06 23.70
CA LYS A 142 -6.46 -3.90 23.45
C LYS A 142 -5.94 -3.04 22.28
N GLN A 143 -5.02 -3.62 21.53
CA GLN A 143 -4.33 -3.03 20.39
C GLN A 143 -3.68 -4.14 19.57
N ASP A 144 -3.40 -3.87 18.30
CA ASP A 144 -2.48 -4.70 17.52
C ASP A 144 -1.07 -4.58 18.09
N SER A 145 -0.39 -5.71 18.22
CA SER A 145 1.04 -5.77 18.51
C SER A 145 1.86 -5.94 17.24
N TYR A 146 3.11 -5.48 17.23
CA TYR A 146 4.03 -5.56 16.09
C TYR A 146 5.25 -6.43 16.43
N PRO A 147 5.92 -7.07 15.45
CA PRO A 147 7.15 -7.82 15.70
C PRO A 147 8.23 -6.99 16.43
N VAL A 148 8.33 -5.69 16.12
CA VAL A 148 9.29 -4.76 16.75
C VAL A 148 9.02 -4.57 18.24
N SER A 149 7.75 -4.43 18.64
CA SER A 149 7.40 -4.31 20.05
C SER A 149 7.57 -5.64 20.78
N GLN A 150 7.26 -6.77 20.12
CA GLN A 150 7.57 -8.12 20.65
C GLN A 150 9.07 -8.33 20.88
N GLU A 151 9.92 -7.87 19.97
CA GLU A 151 11.38 -7.93 20.13
C GLU A 151 11.83 -7.17 21.37
N LYS A 152 11.35 -5.93 21.56
CA LYS A 152 11.63 -5.16 22.77
C LYS A 152 11.20 -5.91 24.02
N ILE A 153 9.97 -6.43 24.06
CA ILE A 153 9.44 -7.17 25.22
C ILE A 153 10.28 -8.41 25.52
N VAL A 154 10.60 -9.23 24.52
CA VAL A 154 11.41 -10.44 24.67
C VAL A 154 12.80 -10.09 25.22
N ASN A 155 13.46 -9.08 24.66
CA ASN A 155 14.79 -8.65 25.08
C ASN A 155 14.78 -8.08 26.50
N PHE A 156 13.80 -7.22 26.84
CA PHE A 156 13.67 -6.69 28.20
C PHE A 156 13.32 -7.78 29.21
N ALA A 157 12.42 -8.71 28.88
CA ALA A 157 12.06 -9.80 29.77
C ALA A 157 13.27 -10.70 30.07
N ALA A 158 14.06 -11.04 29.05
CA ALA A 158 15.31 -11.79 29.21
C ALA A 158 16.31 -11.02 30.08
N ALA A 159 16.52 -9.73 29.82
CA ALA A 159 17.44 -8.89 30.57
C ALA A 159 17.03 -8.71 32.04
N VAL A 160 15.73 -8.56 32.32
CA VAL A 160 15.19 -8.50 33.68
C VAL A 160 15.49 -9.80 34.42
N ARG A 161 15.18 -10.94 33.78
CA ARG A 161 15.41 -12.26 34.36
C ARG A 161 16.89 -12.51 34.67
N GLU A 162 17.77 -12.19 33.74
CA GLU A 162 19.21 -12.38 33.85
C GLU A 162 19.83 -11.47 34.93
N LYS A 163 19.46 -10.18 34.97
CA LYS A 163 20.08 -9.20 35.87
C LYS A 163 19.55 -9.25 37.29
N THR A 164 18.25 -9.49 37.47
CA THR A 164 17.58 -9.37 38.79
C THR A 164 17.27 -10.72 39.42
N GLY A 165 17.20 -11.79 38.63
CA GLY A 165 16.71 -13.09 39.09
C GLY A 165 15.20 -13.14 39.37
N ALA A 166 14.46 -12.05 39.10
CA ALA A 166 13.01 -12.00 39.29
C ALA A 166 12.28 -13.04 38.44
N ALA A 167 11.11 -13.47 38.89
CA ALA A 167 10.20 -14.28 38.10
C ALA A 167 9.52 -13.39 37.05
N THR A 168 9.88 -13.59 35.78
CA THR A 168 9.42 -12.74 34.68
C THR A 168 8.36 -13.47 33.85
N TYR A 169 7.23 -12.81 33.65
CA TYR A 169 6.09 -13.32 32.90
C TYR A 169 5.77 -12.37 31.75
N VAL A 170 5.41 -12.94 30.59
CA VAL A 170 4.90 -12.18 29.44
C VAL A 170 3.54 -12.75 29.07
N LEU A 171 2.50 -11.95 29.28
CA LEU A 171 1.11 -12.27 28.97
C LEU A 171 0.74 -11.63 27.63
N MET A 172 0.25 -12.44 26.68
CA MET A 172 0.08 -11.99 25.30
C MET A 172 -1.09 -12.66 24.56
N GLU A 173 -1.79 -11.92 23.72
CA GLU A 173 -2.83 -12.48 22.84
C GLU A 173 -2.21 -13.26 21.67
N GLN A 174 -1.26 -12.65 20.96
CA GLN A 174 -0.58 -13.27 19.82
C GLN A 174 0.92 -13.18 19.96
N PHE A 175 1.60 -14.22 19.47
CA PHE A 175 3.04 -14.26 19.48
C PHE A 175 3.61 -14.06 18.07
N LYS A 176 4.06 -12.82 17.79
CA LYS A 176 4.54 -12.39 16.48
C LYS A 176 6.07 -12.37 16.46
N VAL A 177 6.68 -13.51 16.09
CA VAL A 177 8.15 -13.65 15.95
C VAL A 177 8.66 -13.61 14.50
N ALA A 178 7.84 -13.10 13.59
CA ALA A 178 8.15 -12.98 12.17
C ALA A 178 9.07 -11.77 11.90
N GLN A 179 10.22 -11.72 12.58
CA GLN A 179 11.28 -10.75 12.39
C GLN A 179 12.63 -11.46 12.47
N GLU A 180 13.63 -10.95 11.75
CA GLU A 180 14.98 -11.53 11.73
C GLU A 180 15.57 -11.62 13.14
N GLY A 181 15.96 -12.83 13.55
CA GLY A 181 16.59 -13.07 14.86
C GLY A 181 15.64 -13.15 16.06
N LEU A 182 14.40 -12.65 15.96
CA LEU A 182 13.44 -12.60 17.07
C LEU A 182 13.06 -13.99 17.59
N GLU A 183 12.91 -14.96 16.70
CA GLU A 183 12.64 -16.36 17.07
C GLU A 183 13.74 -16.95 17.96
N ARG A 184 15.01 -16.62 17.67
CA ARG A 184 16.16 -17.04 18.49
C ARG A 184 16.17 -16.32 19.84
N ALA A 185 15.95 -15.00 19.84
CA ALA A 185 15.86 -14.22 21.07
C ALA A 185 14.77 -14.76 22.02
N PHE A 186 13.62 -15.15 21.46
CA PHE A 186 12.55 -15.77 22.21
C PHE A 186 12.95 -17.10 22.84
N ARG A 187 13.61 -18.00 22.08
CA ARG A 187 14.10 -19.28 22.63
C ARG A 187 15.05 -19.05 23.80
N LEU A 188 16.01 -18.12 23.64
CA LEU A 188 16.96 -17.77 24.70
C LEU A 188 16.25 -17.22 25.94
N ALA A 189 15.26 -16.34 25.78
CA ALA A 189 14.46 -15.84 26.89
C ALA A 189 13.74 -16.98 27.65
N ARG A 190 13.22 -17.98 26.94
CA ARG A 190 12.61 -19.16 27.55
C ARG A 190 13.62 -20.03 28.29
N GLU A 191 14.80 -20.23 27.73
CA GLU A 191 15.89 -20.98 28.37
C GLU A 191 16.37 -20.31 29.67
N LEU A 192 16.35 -18.97 29.73
CA LEU A 192 16.60 -18.19 30.96
C LEU A 192 15.46 -18.30 32.01
N GLY A 193 14.33 -18.92 31.65
CA GLY A 193 13.18 -19.13 32.52
C GLY A 193 12.15 -18.01 32.50
N VAL A 194 12.12 -17.17 31.45
CA VAL A 194 10.99 -16.26 31.22
C VAL A 194 9.76 -17.09 30.85
N VAL A 195 8.64 -16.85 31.54
CA VAL A 195 7.38 -17.56 31.34
C VAL A 195 6.51 -16.78 30.36
N PHE A 196 6.20 -17.39 29.22
CA PHE A 196 5.31 -16.81 28.22
C PHE A 196 3.95 -17.50 28.29
N VAL A 197 2.88 -16.71 28.42
CA VAL A 197 1.50 -17.19 28.49
C VAL A 197 0.71 -16.58 27.34
N LYS A 198 0.23 -17.45 26.46
CA LYS A 198 -0.59 -17.07 25.31
C LYS A 198 -2.08 -17.24 25.65
N PHE A 199 -2.87 -16.27 25.25
CA PHE A 199 -4.31 -16.26 25.39
C PHE A 199 -4.98 -16.34 24.02
N SER A 200 -6.07 -17.10 23.90
CA SER A 200 -6.83 -17.20 22.66
C SER A 200 -8.25 -16.64 22.77
N GLN A 201 -8.82 -16.62 23.98
CA GLN A 201 -10.21 -16.21 24.19
C GLN A 201 -10.41 -15.30 25.40
N THR A 202 -9.41 -15.15 26.27
CA THR A 202 -9.54 -14.42 27.52
C THR A 202 -8.54 -13.27 27.62
N ILE A 203 -8.95 -12.18 28.26
CA ILE A 203 -8.09 -11.02 28.54
C ILE A 203 -7.80 -11.03 30.04
N PRO A 204 -6.55 -10.86 30.49
CA PRO A 204 -6.22 -10.79 31.90
C PRO A 204 -6.91 -9.59 32.57
N GLU A 205 -7.44 -9.78 33.78
CA GLU A 205 -7.94 -8.69 34.61
C GLU A 205 -6.79 -8.08 35.41
N VAL A 206 -6.61 -6.76 35.30
CA VAL A 206 -5.64 -6.00 36.09
C VAL A 206 -6.39 -5.21 37.16
N ARG A 207 -6.03 -5.42 38.43
CA ARG A 207 -6.56 -4.67 39.57
C ARG A 207 -5.41 -3.99 40.32
N VAL A 208 -5.54 -2.68 40.50
CA VAL A 208 -4.53 -1.86 41.18
C VAL A 208 -5.09 -1.40 42.52
N GLY A 209 -4.52 -1.91 43.60
CA GLY A 209 -4.81 -1.48 44.96
C GLY A 209 -3.79 -0.48 45.50
N PRO A 210 -4.04 0.11 46.69
CA PRO A 210 -3.15 1.10 47.29
C PRO A 210 -1.74 0.58 47.60
N LYS A 211 -1.59 -0.73 47.84
CA LYS A 211 -0.32 -1.37 48.23
C LYS A 211 0.15 -2.45 47.27
N GLU A 212 -0.76 -3.09 46.52
CA GLU A 212 -0.44 -4.19 45.61
C GLU A 212 -1.17 -4.07 44.28
N CYS A 213 -0.56 -4.63 43.24
CA CYS A 213 -1.18 -4.83 41.93
C CYS A 213 -1.45 -6.33 41.78
N THR A 214 -2.59 -6.70 41.18
CA THR A 214 -2.93 -8.10 40.91
C THR A 214 -3.33 -8.25 39.45
N VAL A 215 -2.78 -9.29 38.80
CA VAL A 215 -3.15 -9.73 37.46
C VAL A 215 -3.79 -11.11 37.59
N GLN A 216 -5.05 -11.21 37.19
CA GLN A 216 -5.84 -12.44 37.26
C GLN A 216 -6.19 -12.91 35.85
N TYR A 217 -6.00 -14.20 35.58
CA TYR A 217 -6.39 -14.79 34.30
C TYR A 217 -6.68 -16.28 34.42
N MET A 218 -7.30 -16.86 33.39
CA MET A 218 -7.47 -18.29 33.25
C MET A 218 -6.35 -18.83 32.38
N ASP A 219 -5.52 -19.72 32.90
CA ASP A 219 -4.52 -20.42 32.09
C ASP A 219 -5.24 -21.44 31.20
N GLU A 220 -5.25 -21.20 29.89
CA GLU A 220 -5.97 -22.03 28.93
C GLU A 220 -5.34 -23.42 28.75
N ALA A 221 -4.04 -23.58 29.07
CA ALA A 221 -3.35 -24.86 28.99
C ALA A 221 -3.61 -25.75 30.21
N MET A 222 -3.68 -25.15 31.40
CA MET A 222 -3.93 -25.85 32.67
C MET A 222 -5.41 -25.91 33.05
N GLY A 223 -6.25 -25.05 32.48
CA GLY A 223 -7.64 -24.90 32.87
C GLY A 223 -7.81 -24.39 34.32
N GLN A 224 -6.90 -23.55 34.80
CA GLN A 224 -6.90 -23.04 36.19
C GLN A 224 -6.81 -21.52 36.25
N ALA A 225 -7.47 -20.94 37.24
CA ALA A 225 -7.36 -19.51 37.53
C ALA A 225 -6.01 -19.22 38.19
N VAL A 226 -5.25 -18.29 37.60
CA VAL A 226 -3.95 -17.84 38.08
C VAL A 226 -4.07 -16.40 38.57
N ASN A 227 -3.51 -16.14 39.75
CA ASN A 227 -3.40 -14.81 40.33
C ASN A 227 -1.92 -14.48 40.55
N ILE A 228 -1.45 -13.41 39.91
CA ILE A 228 -0.07 -12.91 40.04
C ILE A 228 -0.12 -11.53 40.70
N SER A 229 0.65 -11.34 41.77
CA SER A 229 0.87 -10.04 42.39
C SER A 229 2.26 -9.52 42.04
N PRO A 230 2.42 -8.78 40.91
CA PRO A 230 3.73 -8.28 40.48
C PRO A 230 4.20 -7.07 41.28
N GLN A 231 5.52 -6.96 41.43
CA GLN A 231 6.21 -5.76 41.89
C GLN A 231 6.32 -4.73 40.75
N LEU A 232 6.38 -5.19 39.50
CA LEU A 232 6.41 -4.33 38.32
C LEU A 232 5.52 -4.90 37.20
N LEU A 233 4.59 -4.08 36.73
CA LEU A 233 3.68 -4.35 35.64
C LEU A 233 3.99 -3.41 34.47
N ILE A 234 4.27 -3.98 33.31
CA ILE A 234 4.71 -3.26 32.12
C ILE A 234 3.71 -3.50 30.99
N PHE A 235 3.21 -2.41 30.41
CA PHE A 235 2.28 -2.48 29.29
C PHE A 235 2.98 -2.12 27.98
N GLU A 236 2.71 -2.91 26.94
CA GLU A 236 3.10 -2.57 25.57
C GLU A 236 2.47 -1.24 25.14
N ASP A 237 3.27 -0.34 24.56
CA ASP A 237 2.78 0.87 23.92
C ASP A 237 2.12 0.56 22.56
N GLU A 238 1.19 1.42 22.16
CA GLU A 238 0.57 1.37 20.85
C GLU A 238 1.36 2.22 19.86
N ALA A 239 1.65 1.66 18.69
CA ALA A 239 2.24 2.42 17.61
C ALA A 239 1.17 3.24 16.89
N CYS A 240 1.45 4.52 16.72
CA CYS A 240 0.60 5.48 16.03
C CYS A 240 1.32 6.07 14.82
N PRO A 241 0.59 6.37 13.72
CA PRO A 241 1.15 7.09 12.59
C PRO A 241 1.78 8.43 13.03
N PRO A 242 2.76 8.95 12.26
CA PRO A 242 3.33 10.26 12.52
C PRO A 242 2.22 11.34 12.55
N PRO A 243 2.22 12.30 13.49
CA PRO A 243 1.16 13.30 13.57
C PRO A 243 1.05 14.18 12.32
N GLU A 244 2.17 14.48 11.66
CA GLU A 244 2.21 15.18 10.38
C GLU A 244 1.78 14.30 9.19
N GLY A 245 1.68 12.99 9.39
CA GLY A 245 1.52 12.00 8.32
C GLY A 245 0.31 12.29 7.45
N ARG A 246 -0.85 12.61 8.04
CA ARG A 246 -2.06 12.94 7.26
C ARG A 246 -1.88 14.19 6.41
N TYR A 247 -1.32 15.26 7.01
CA TYR A 247 -1.06 16.51 6.33
C TYR A 247 -0.11 16.33 5.13
N ILE A 248 1.01 15.63 5.35
CA ILE A 248 1.99 15.33 4.31
C ILE A 248 1.39 14.43 3.24
N SER A 249 0.55 13.46 3.61
CA SER A 249 -0.14 12.59 2.67
C SER A 249 -1.06 13.36 1.73
N ASP A 250 -1.90 14.24 2.28
CA ASP A 250 -2.84 15.06 1.51
C ASP A 250 -2.09 16.03 0.59
N LEU A 251 -0.99 16.63 1.09
CA LEU A 251 -0.16 17.56 0.35
C LEU A 251 0.58 16.90 -0.82
N LEU A 252 1.21 15.74 -0.57
CA LEU A 252 1.92 14.98 -1.60
C LEU A 252 0.97 14.19 -2.51
N GLY A 253 -0.30 14.05 -2.14
CA GLY A 253 -1.28 13.25 -2.88
C GLY A 253 -0.95 11.74 -2.87
N ILE A 254 -0.39 11.27 -1.77
CA ILE A 254 -0.12 9.84 -1.53
C ILE A 254 -1.25 9.20 -0.74
N ASN A 255 -1.44 7.89 -0.90
CA ASN A 255 -2.49 7.14 -0.21
C ASN A 255 -1.98 6.65 1.15
N LEU A 256 -2.80 6.81 2.19
CA LEU A 256 -2.59 6.19 3.51
C LEU A 256 -3.09 4.75 3.53
N GLY A 257 -2.50 3.95 4.43
CA GLY A 257 -3.02 2.64 4.82
C GLY A 257 -4.24 2.77 5.72
N ASN A 258 -4.91 1.66 6.01
CA ASN A 258 -6.14 1.63 6.79
C ASN A 258 -5.95 2.15 8.23
N GLN A 259 -4.76 1.98 8.79
CA GLN A 259 -4.39 2.48 10.13
C GLN A 259 -3.84 3.93 10.11
N GLY A 260 -3.82 4.59 8.94
CA GLY A 260 -3.37 5.98 8.80
C GLY A 260 -1.86 6.16 8.58
N PHE A 261 -1.10 5.06 8.47
CA PHE A 261 0.32 5.11 8.10
C PHE A 261 0.52 5.50 6.63
N LEU A 262 1.71 6.03 6.31
CA LEU A 262 2.03 6.70 5.04
C LEU A 262 2.19 5.79 3.81
N GLN A 263 1.79 4.51 3.90
CA GLN A 263 1.76 3.60 2.77
C GLN A 263 0.39 2.95 2.64
N GLY A 264 -0.26 3.16 1.50
CA GLY A 264 -1.52 2.51 1.17
C GLY A 264 -1.38 0.99 1.05
N ASP A 265 -2.38 0.27 1.57
CA ASP A 265 -2.47 -1.19 1.58
C ASP A 265 -2.69 -1.74 0.17
N PHE A 266 -1.62 -1.81 -0.61
CA PHE A 266 -1.66 -2.22 -2.00
C PHE A 266 -0.57 -3.23 -2.31
N LEU A 267 -0.94 -4.40 -2.85
CA LEU A 267 -0.02 -5.52 -3.12
C LEU A 267 1.20 -5.15 -3.99
N PHE A 268 1.09 -4.09 -4.80
CA PHE A 268 2.17 -3.64 -5.68
C PHE A 268 2.87 -2.37 -5.17
N ASN A 269 2.46 -1.82 -4.03
CA ASN A 269 3.31 -0.90 -3.28
C ASN A 269 4.33 -1.80 -2.55
N LEU A 270 5.43 -2.16 -3.23
CA LEU A 270 6.56 -2.77 -2.53
C LEU A 270 7.04 -1.79 -1.43
N PRO A 271 7.77 -2.24 -0.40
CA PRO A 271 7.86 -1.56 0.91
C PRO A 271 8.20 -0.07 0.91
N ILE A 272 8.84 0.45 -0.15
CA ILE A 272 9.25 1.85 -0.26
C ILE A 272 8.36 2.72 -1.18
N TYR A 273 7.48 2.11 -1.99
CA TYR A 273 6.73 2.83 -3.04
C TYR A 273 5.39 3.38 -2.55
N THR A 274 4.94 4.42 -3.25
CA THR A 274 3.59 4.99 -3.13
C THR A 274 2.79 4.86 -4.43
N ASN A 275 1.56 5.38 -4.45
CA ASN A 275 0.75 5.52 -5.66
C ASN A 275 1.32 6.53 -6.67
N ARG A 276 2.27 7.38 -6.27
CA ARG A 276 2.94 8.37 -7.13
C ARG A 276 4.39 7.95 -7.38
N THR A 277 4.72 7.68 -8.63
CA THR A 277 6.13 7.46 -9.02
C THR A 277 6.98 8.66 -8.57
N GLY A 278 8.21 8.41 -8.14
CA GLY A 278 9.15 9.43 -7.67
C GLY A 278 8.88 9.99 -6.27
N ILE A 279 7.84 9.50 -5.57
CA ILE A 279 7.60 9.77 -4.15
C ILE A 279 7.66 8.44 -3.40
N PHE A 280 8.57 8.36 -2.44
CA PHE A 280 8.86 7.17 -1.64
C PHE A 280 8.53 7.41 -0.18
N VAL A 281 8.22 6.34 0.55
CA VAL A 281 7.99 6.36 2.00
C VAL A 281 8.81 5.25 2.61
N VAL A 282 9.63 5.58 3.60
CA VAL A 282 10.56 4.66 4.27
C VAL A 282 10.47 4.83 5.77
N GLY A 283 10.89 3.81 6.52
CA GLY A 283 10.98 3.92 7.98
C GLY A 283 9.67 3.61 8.69
N SER A 284 9.60 4.01 9.96
CA SER A 284 8.46 3.65 10.81
C SER A 284 7.17 4.39 10.46
N GLY A 285 7.19 5.46 9.67
CA GLY A 285 6.00 6.23 9.29
C GLY A 285 5.02 5.50 8.38
N LYS A 286 5.44 4.39 7.73
CA LYS A 286 4.54 3.45 7.04
C LYS A 286 4.06 2.28 7.91
N GLY A 287 4.48 2.25 9.17
CA GLY A 287 4.21 1.19 10.14
C GLY A 287 5.48 0.85 10.91
N PRO A 288 5.40 0.35 12.16
CA PRO A 288 6.57 -0.04 12.94
C PRO A 288 7.44 -1.05 12.20
N ILE A 289 8.73 -0.70 12.05
CA ILE A 289 9.75 -1.59 11.48
C ILE A 289 10.99 -1.59 12.37
N SER A 290 11.80 -2.64 12.25
CA SER A 290 13.07 -2.76 12.95
C SER A 290 14.13 -1.82 12.37
N GLU A 291 15.18 -1.54 13.13
CA GLU A 291 16.32 -0.73 12.65
C GLU A 291 16.98 -1.34 11.39
N ARG A 292 17.07 -2.68 11.34
CA ARG A 292 17.63 -3.40 10.18
C ARG A 292 16.76 -3.30 8.94
N GLU A 293 15.44 -3.31 9.10
CA GLU A 293 14.53 -3.07 7.97
C GLU A 293 14.64 -1.62 7.51
N ALA A 294 14.72 -0.67 8.44
CA ALA A 294 14.93 0.74 8.12
C ALA A 294 16.25 0.97 7.36
N GLU A 295 17.32 0.25 7.71
CA GLU A 295 18.58 0.22 6.93
C GLU A 295 18.38 -0.21 5.50
N ARG A 296 17.79 -1.40 5.31
CA ARG A 296 17.53 -1.95 3.97
C ARG A 296 16.63 -1.04 3.13
N GLU A 297 15.68 -0.36 3.74
CA GLU A 297 14.82 0.59 3.03
C GLU A 297 15.53 1.87 2.61
N ALA A 298 16.49 2.35 3.41
CA ALA A 298 17.32 3.49 3.06
C ALA A 298 18.22 3.16 1.84
N GLU A 299 18.81 1.96 1.81
CA GLU A 299 19.57 1.46 0.67
C GLU A 299 18.66 1.28 -0.56
N ALA A 300 17.50 0.64 -0.39
CA ALA A 300 16.57 0.36 -1.48
C ALA A 300 16.02 1.63 -2.13
N VAL A 301 15.73 2.69 -1.35
CA VAL A 301 15.29 3.96 -1.93
C VAL A 301 16.40 4.66 -2.69
N ALA A 302 17.65 4.57 -2.24
CA ALA A 302 18.79 5.11 -2.98
C ALA A 302 18.97 4.43 -4.33
N GLU A 303 18.88 3.09 -4.37
CA GLU A 303 18.95 2.31 -5.62
C GLU A 303 17.80 2.66 -6.58
N GLU A 304 16.58 2.78 -6.07
CA GLU A 304 15.43 3.08 -6.91
C GLU A 304 15.47 4.52 -7.46
N VAL A 305 15.94 5.48 -6.66
CA VAL A 305 16.20 6.85 -7.12
C VAL A 305 17.26 6.83 -8.23
N ALA A 306 18.38 6.14 -8.05
CA ALA A 306 19.43 6.02 -9.08
C ALA A 306 18.88 5.42 -10.39
N LYS A 307 18.07 4.37 -10.29
CA LYS A 307 17.41 3.73 -11.44
C LYS A 307 16.46 4.68 -12.17
N LEU A 308 15.68 5.48 -11.44
CA LEU A 308 14.80 6.48 -12.04
C LEU A 308 15.60 7.58 -12.73
N VAL A 309 16.66 8.09 -12.10
CA VAL A 309 17.59 9.07 -12.71
C VAL A 309 18.11 8.54 -14.06
N CYS A 310 18.58 7.30 -14.11
CA CYS A 310 19.05 6.68 -15.35
C CYS A 310 17.94 6.47 -16.40
N SER A 311 16.68 6.36 -15.99
CA SER A 311 15.55 6.17 -16.92
C SER A 311 15.22 7.46 -17.67
N PHE A 312 15.57 8.61 -17.12
CA PHE A 312 15.37 9.90 -17.76
C PHE A 312 16.43 10.25 -18.82
N ASP A 313 17.62 9.66 -18.74
CA ASP A 313 18.66 9.81 -19.76
C ASP A 313 18.36 8.95 -21.02
N LYS A 314 17.27 8.19 -21.01
CA LYS A 314 16.87 7.27 -22.08
C LYS A 314 15.54 7.69 -22.69
N GLU A 315 15.38 7.43 -23.99
CA GLU A 315 14.08 7.55 -24.64
C GLU A 315 13.14 6.49 -24.06
N VAL A 316 12.07 6.94 -23.40
CA VAL A 316 11.09 6.04 -22.78
C VAL A 316 10.16 5.53 -23.87
N VAL A 317 10.37 4.28 -24.29
CA VAL A 317 9.49 3.58 -25.23
C VAL A 317 8.59 2.64 -24.45
N GLY A 318 7.27 2.78 -24.60
CA GLY A 318 6.33 1.90 -23.91
C GLY A 318 4.88 2.22 -24.23
N PRO A 319 3.93 1.38 -23.77
CA PRO A 319 2.52 1.57 -24.01
C PRO A 319 1.94 2.58 -23.01
N PHE A 320 2.37 3.85 -23.09
CA PHE A 320 1.77 4.96 -22.36
C PHE A 320 0.97 5.84 -23.33
N PRO A 321 -0.10 6.50 -22.87
CA PRO A 321 -0.89 7.35 -23.73
C PRO A 321 -0.20 8.68 -24.03
N THR A 322 -0.40 9.20 -25.24
CA THR A 322 0.03 10.54 -25.68
C THR A 322 -1.17 11.47 -25.85
N LEU A 323 -0.96 12.79 -25.87
CA LEU A 323 -2.02 13.79 -26.02
C LEU A 323 -1.82 14.56 -27.33
N ASN A 324 -2.86 14.61 -28.16
CA ASN A 324 -2.93 15.46 -29.33
C ASN A 324 -3.41 16.87 -28.93
N GLU A 325 -2.49 17.83 -28.98
CA GLU A 325 -2.76 19.20 -28.54
C GLU A 325 -3.82 19.92 -29.39
N ASN A 326 -3.93 19.56 -30.68
CA ASN A 326 -4.88 20.19 -31.60
C ASN A 326 -6.32 19.76 -31.33
N GLU A 327 -6.53 18.55 -30.82
CA GLU A 327 -7.84 18.01 -30.47
C GLU A 327 -8.25 18.31 -29.01
N CYS A 328 -7.28 18.72 -28.18
CA CYS A 328 -7.49 18.99 -26.77
C CYS A 328 -8.31 20.27 -26.54
N ILE A 329 -9.44 20.14 -25.85
CA ILE A 329 -10.31 21.26 -25.45
C ILE A 329 -10.07 21.75 -24.02
N HIS A 330 -8.99 21.31 -23.37
CA HIS A 330 -8.59 21.79 -22.04
C HIS A 330 -9.65 21.59 -20.92
N CYS A 331 -10.47 20.55 -21.01
CA CYS A 331 -11.48 20.25 -19.98
C CYS A 331 -10.90 19.74 -18.65
N LEU A 332 -9.62 19.33 -18.65
CA LEU A 332 -8.86 18.81 -17.50
C LEU A 332 -9.43 17.54 -16.84
N THR A 333 -10.30 16.81 -17.55
CA THR A 333 -10.84 15.53 -17.05
C THR A 333 -9.74 14.47 -16.91
N CYS A 334 -8.79 14.44 -17.85
CA CYS A 334 -7.62 13.56 -17.76
C CYS A 334 -6.78 13.85 -16.50
N TYR A 335 -6.52 15.12 -16.20
CA TYR A 335 -5.78 15.56 -15.01
C TYR A 335 -6.44 15.08 -13.71
N ARG A 336 -7.76 15.29 -13.57
CA ARG A 336 -8.51 14.87 -12.37
C ARG A 336 -8.66 13.36 -12.25
N SER A 337 -8.71 12.65 -13.37
CA SER A 337 -9.00 11.22 -13.40
C SER A 337 -7.78 10.33 -13.21
N CYS A 338 -6.56 10.84 -13.41
CA CYS A 338 -5.34 10.04 -13.32
C CYS A 338 -5.03 9.63 -11.87
N PRO A 339 -5.13 8.34 -11.50
CA PRO A 339 -4.87 7.89 -10.13
C PRO A 339 -3.39 7.95 -9.73
N HIS A 340 -2.50 8.05 -10.73
CA HIS A 340 -1.04 8.10 -10.54
C HIS A 340 -0.48 9.53 -10.56
N LYS A 341 -1.34 10.54 -10.76
CA LYS A 341 -0.94 11.96 -10.92
C LYS A 341 0.14 12.15 -12.01
N ALA A 342 0.09 11.34 -13.06
CA ALA A 342 1.02 11.37 -14.20
C ALA A 342 0.68 12.45 -15.24
N ILE A 343 -0.28 13.34 -14.95
CA ILE A 343 -0.66 14.46 -15.82
C ILE A 343 -0.44 15.77 -15.06
N SER A 344 0.25 16.72 -15.69
CA SER A 344 0.64 18.01 -15.10
C SER A 344 0.20 19.18 -15.97
N LEU A 345 0.07 20.34 -15.34
CA LEU A 345 -0.18 21.62 -16.00
C LEU A 345 1.00 22.53 -15.72
N TYR A 346 1.72 22.92 -16.77
CA TYR A 346 2.85 23.84 -16.66
C TYR A 346 2.44 25.23 -17.12
N PRO A 347 2.87 26.30 -16.42
CA PRO A 347 2.66 27.67 -16.88
C PRO A 347 3.18 27.87 -18.30
N GLY A 348 2.39 28.56 -19.13
CA GLY A 348 2.75 28.83 -20.53
C GLY A 348 2.49 27.68 -21.50
N GLN A 349 2.12 26.49 -21.03
CA GLN A 349 1.71 25.40 -21.92
C GLN A 349 0.21 25.45 -22.20
N ARG A 350 -0.14 25.20 -23.46
CA ARG A 350 -1.52 25.17 -23.91
C ARG A 350 -2.22 23.93 -23.36
N SER A 351 -1.61 22.76 -23.49
CA SER A 351 -2.20 21.46 -23.20
C SER A 351 -1.64 20.79 -21.91
N PRO A 352 -2.39 19.88 -21.26
CA PRO A 352 -1.85 19.05 -20.19
C PRO A 352 -0.76 18.11 -20.69
N GLN A 353 0.30 17.91 -19.90
CA GLN A 353 1.41 17.01 -20.25
C GLN A 353 1.30 15.70 -19.48
N ILE A 354 1.49 14.59 -20.20
CA ILE A 354 1.54 13.24 -19.64
C ILE A 354 3.01 12.86 -19.48
N SER A 355 3.48 12.58 -18.26
CA SER A 355 4.84 12.10 -18.04
C SER A 355 4.94 10.60 -18.36
N PRO A 356 5.79 10.19 -19.31
CA PRO A 356 6.02 8.78 -19.62
C PRO A 356 6.56 7.98 -18.42
N VAL A 357 7.39 8.62 -17.59
CA VAL A 357 8.00 8.00 -16.41
C VAL A 357 6.98 7.84 -15.27
N ALA A 358 6.05 8.80 -15.11
CA ALA A 358 5.02 8.72 -14.09
C ALA A 358 3.83 7.83 -14.50
N CYS A 359 3.60 7.66 -15.80
CA CYS A 359 2.42 6.96 -16.31
C CYS A 359 2.54 5.44 -16.16
N ARG A 360 1.56 4.82 -15.49
CA ARG A 360 1.46 3.35 -15.40
C ARG A 360 0.65 2.72 -16.53
N GLY A 361 0.39 3.45 -17.62
CA GLY A 361 -0.28 2.92 -18.83
C GLY A 361 -1.74 2.48 -18.67
N CYS A 362 -2.45 2.88 -17.61
CA CYS A 362 -3.78 2.33 -17.32
C CYS A 362 -4.89 2.72 -18.31
N GLY A 363 -4.71 3.76 -19.13
CA GLY A 363 -5.68 4.18 -20.15
C GLY A 363 -6.97 4.82 -19.62
N ILE A 364 -7.06 5.15 -18.32
CA ILE A 364 -8.21 5.86 -17.75
C ILE A 364 -8.37 7.26 -18.37
N CYS A 365 -7.26 7.96 -18.63
CA CYS A 365 -7.29 9.29 -19.26
C CYS A 365 -7.85 9.22 -20.69
N VAL A 366 -7.48 8.18 -21.45
CA VAL A 366 -8.00 7.90 -22.81
C VAL A 366 -9.51 7.75 -22.77
N GLU A 367 -10.02 6.85 -21.91
CA GLU A 367 -11.46 6.63 -21.77
C GLU A 367 -12.21 7.89 -21.34
N SER A 368 -11.61 8.69 -20.44
CA SER A 368 -12.27 9.88 -19.89
C SER A 368 -12.25 11.10 -20.81
N CYS A 369 -11.52 11.05 -21.92
CA CYS A 369 -11.33 12.19 -22.81
C CYS A 369 -12.53 12.34 -23.76
N PRO A 370 -13.39 13.36 -23.59
CA PRO A 370 -14.60 13.49 -24.41
C PRO A 370 -14.31 13.79 -25.89
N ARG A 371 -13.12 14.32 -26.20
CA ARG A 371 -12.67 14.59 -27.56
C ARG A 371 -11.83 13.47 -28.17
N ARG A 372 -11.57 12.40 -27.42
CA ARG A 372 -10.60 11.34 -27.80
C ARG A 372 -9.24 11.89 -28.22
N ALA A 373 -8.85 13.04 -27.66
CA ALA A 373 -7.55 13.69 -27.89
C ALA A 373 -6.36 12.99 -27.20
N ILE A 374 -6.60 11.86 -26.54
CA ILE A 374 -5.58 11.09 -25.83
C ILE A 374 -5.73 9.65 -26.32
N ASP A 375 -4.66 9.04 -26.79
CA ASP A 375 -4.65 7.67 -27.31
C ASP A 375 -3.33 6.97 -26.96
N PHE A 376 -3.16 5.73 -27.39
CA PHE A 376 -1.92 4.95 -27.27
C PHE A 376 -1.14 4.90 -28.59
N GLU A 377 -1.43 5.81 -29.52
CA GLU A 377 -0.75 5.90 -30.81
C GLU A 377 0.47 6.82 -30.69
N HIS A 378 1.61 6.36 -31.22
CA HIS A 378 2.89 7.04 -31.07
C HIS A 378 3.43 7.51 -32.43
N GLY A 379 3.22 8.79 -32.75
CA GLY A 379 3.92 9.51 -33.82
C GLY A 379 3.94 8.81 -35.19
N GLU A 380 4.95 9.12 -36.01
CA GLU A 380 5.13 8.58 -37.37
C GLU A 380 5.42 7.07 -37.42
N SER A 381 5.71 6.44 -36.28
CA SER A 381 5.97 4.99 -36.20
C SER A 381 4.73 4.13 -36.47
N GLY A 382 3.53 4.71 -36.32
CA GLY A 382 2.25 4.02 -36.56
C GLY A 382 1.94 2.89 -35.58
N ILE A 383 2.75 2.70 -34.53
CA ILE A 383 2.54 1.64 -33.53
C ILE A 383 1.41 2.06 -32.59
N SER A 384 0.26 1.40 -32.74
CA SER A 384 -0.92 1.56 -31.88
C SER A 384 -0.96 0.43 -30.86
N TYR A 385 -0.82 0.75 -29.57
CA TYR A 385 -0.99 -0.23 -28.50
C TYR A 385 -2.45 -0.26 -28.05
N TYR A 386 -3.00 -1.46 -27.84
CA TYR A 386 -4.36 -1.63 -27.31
C TYR A 386 -5.44 -0.93 -28.16
N ASP A 387 -5.37 -1.10 -29.47
CA ASP A 387 -6.42 -0.65 -30.40
C ASP A 387 -7.65 -1.55 -30.29
N ILE A 388 -8.49 -1.22 -29.31
CA ILE A 388 -9.72 -1.96 -29.02
C ILE A 388 -10.65 -1.97 -30.23
N ASP A 389 -10.73 -0.89 -31.00
CA ASP A 389 -11.64 -0.79 -32.14
C ASP A 389 -11.22 -1.78 -33.23
N LYS A 390 -9.92 -1.86 -33.55
CA LYS A 390 -9.37 -2.87 -34.48
C LYS A 390 -9.52 -4.30 -33.95
N GLU A 391 -9.27 -4.53 -32.66
CA GLU A 391 -9.44 -5.87 -32.06
C GLU A 391 -10.89 -6.36 -32.16
N ILE A 392 -11.88 -5.45 -32.01
CA ILE A 392 -13.30 -5.77 -32.20
C ILE A 392 -13.62 -6.08 -33.68
N ASP A 393 -13.03 -5.35 -34.62
CA ASP A 393 -13.25 -5.57 -36.06
C ASP A 393 -12.67 -6.91 -36.54
N HIS A 394 -11.69 -7.45 -35.81
CA HIS A 394 -11.11 -8.77 -36.04
C HIS A 394 -11.83 -9.92 -35.31
N ILE A 395 -12.96 -9.67 -34.65
CA ILE A 395 -13.80 -10.76 -34.10
C ILE A 395 -14.33 -11.57 -35.28
N VAL A 396 -13.73 -12.74 -35.50
CA VAL A 396 -14.07 -13.62 -36.63
C VAL A 396 -15.42 -14.27 -36.37
N TYR A 397 -16.28 -14.20 -37.39
CA TYR A 397 -17.53 -14.93 -37.42
C TYR A 397 -17.30 -16.33 -37.99
N GLU A 398 -17.65 -17.35 -37.19
CA GLU A 398 -17.86 -18.71 -37.68
C GLU A 398 -19.37 -19.02 -37.59
N ASP A 399 -19.90 -19.75 -38.58
CA ASP A 399 -21.35 -20.01 -38.72
C ASP A 399 -21.90 -20.98 -37.67
N SER A 400 -21.08 -21.85 -37.08
CA SER A 400 -21.55 -22.84 -36.10
C SER A 400 -21.91 -22.21 -34.76
N ARG A 401 -23.14 -22.45 -34.30
CA ARG A 401 -23.72 -21.91 -33.04
C ARG A 401 -23.76 -22.93 -31.89
N ASP A 402 -22.91 -23.95 -31.93
CA ASP A 402 -22.94 -25.06 -30.96
C ASP A 402 -22.66 -24.60 -29.52
N VAL A 403 -21.92 -23.50 -29.37
CA VAL A 403 -21.66 -22.83 -28.09
C VAL A 403 -21.72 -21.31 -28.26
N PRO A 404 -22.03 -20.53 -27.21
CA PRO A 404 -22.08 -19.08 -27.26
C PRO A 404 -20.72 -18.48 -27.63
N ARG A 405 -20.76 -17.38 -28.38
CA ARG A 405 -19.60 -16.56 -28.73
C ARG A 405 -19.52 -15.39 -27.76
N ILE A 406 -18.35 -15.21 -27.15
CA ILE A 406 -18.16 -14.23 -26.09
C ILE A 406 -16.95 -13.35 -26.42
N ALA A 407 -17.16 -12.05 -26.52
CA ALA A 407 -16.04 -11.10 -26.52
C ALA A 407 -15.62 -10.84 -25.07
N VAL A 408 -14.34 -11.01 -24.75
CA VAL A 408 -13.80 -10.87 -23.39
C VAL A 408 -12.79 -9.73 -23.35
N PHE A 409 -13.15 -8.59 -22.79
CA PHE A 409 -12.20 -7.53 -22.45
C PHE A 409 -11.40 -7.96 -21.22
N ALA A 410 -10.15 -8.36 -21.43
CA ALA A 410 -9.28 -8.93 -20.41
C ALA A 410 -8.20 -7.93 -19.98
N CYS A 411 -8.25 -7.50 -18.73
CA CYS A 411 -7.22 -6.66 -18.12
C CYS A 411 -5.88 -7.39 -18.06
N VAL A 412 -4.82 -6.79 -18.63
CA VAL A 412 -3.45 -7.34 -18.63
C VAL A 412 -2.86 -7.55 -17.23
N ASN A 413 -3.37 -6.86 -16.23
CA ASN A 413 -2.89 -6.99 -14.84
C ASN A 413 -3.61 -8.11 -14.07
N SER A 414 -4.46 -8.90 -14.73
CA SER A 414 -5.30 -9.92 -14.09
C SER A 414 -5.84 -10.95 -15.10
N ALA A 415 -7.04 -10.71 -15.62
CA ALA A 415 -7.79 -11.68 -16.41
C ALA A 415 -7.06 -12.19 -17.65
N TYR A 416 -6.21 -11.37 -18.29
CA TYR A 416 -5.44 -11.81 -19.45
C TYR A 416 -4.39 -12.86 -19.07
N ASP A 417 -3.69 -12.67 -17.95
CA ASP A 417 -2.72 -13.66 -17.45
C ASP A 417 -3.42 -14.96 -17.03
N ALA A 418 -4.58 -14.85 -16.36
CA ALA A 418 -5.39 -16.00 -15.98
C ALA A 418 -5.90 -16.78 -17.21
N TYR A 419 -6.26 -16.08 -18.28
CA TYR A 419 -6.61 -16.68 -19.57
C TYR A 419 -5.42 -17.41 -20.21
N LEU A 420 -4.24 -16.78 -20.26
CA LEU A 420 -3.04 -17.42 -20.81
C LEU A 420 -2.68 -18.69 -20.04
N LEU A 421 -2.83 -18.68 -18.71
CA LEU A 421 -2.63 -19.86 -17.88
C LEU A 421 -3.69 -20.94 -18.13
N ALA A 422 -4.96 -20.58 -18.27
CA ALA A 422 -6.02 -21.55 -18.62
C ALA A 422 -5.74 -22.20 -19.99
N LYS A 423 -5.30 -21.39 -20.97
CA LYS A 423 -4.93 -21.86 -22.31
C LYS A 423 -3.72 -22.80 -22.26
N SER A 424 -2.67 -22.48 -21.49
CA SER A 424 -1.47 -23.33 -21.40
C SER A 424 -1.74 -24.65 -20.68
N ARG A 425 -2.69 -24.68 -19.75
CA ARG A 425 -3.18 -25.88 -19.07
C ARG A 425 -4.09 -26.75 -19.95
N GLY A 426 -4.57 -26.23 -21.07
CA GLY A 426 -5.56 -26.90 -21.92
C GLY A 426 -6.96 -26.95 -21.29
N ASP A 427 -7.28 -26.01 -20.40
CA ASP A 427 -8.59 -25.94 -19.76
C ASP A 427 -9.68 -25.69 -20.82
N ARG A 428 -10.79 -26.44 -20.75
CA ARG A 428 -11.89 -26.33 -21.73
C ARG A 428 -12.86 -25.22 -21.34
N LEU A 429 -13.05 -24.27 -22.25
CA LEU A 429 -14.10 -23.26 -22.17
C LEU A 429 -15.36 -23.77 -22.89
N GLN A 430 -16.52 -23.60 -22.26
CA GLN A 430 -17.84 -23.93 -22.82
C GLN A 430 -18.39 -22.80 -23.70
N ALA A 431 -17.51 -21.97 -24.25
CA ALA A 431 -17.82 -20.84 -25.12
C ALA A 431 -16.66 -20.61 -26.08
N ARG A 432 -16.95 -19.96 -27.21
CA ARG A 432 -15.93 -19.44 -28.12
C ARG A 432 -15.57 -18.02 -27.70
N CYS A 433 -14.40 -17.86 -27.11
CA CYS A 433 -13.96 -16.57 -26.59
C CYS A 433 -13.03 -15.84 -27.56
N SER A 434 -13.43 -14.63 -27.96
CA SER A 434 -12.52 -13.64 -28.54
C SER A 434 -11.98 -12.78 -27.40
N VAL A 435 -10.74 -13.03 -26.97
CA VAL A 435 -10.14 -12.33 -25.82
C VAL A 435 -9.43 -11.07 -26.31
N LEU A 436 -9.98 -9.90 -25.98
CA LEU A 436 -9.45 -8.58 -26.30
C LEU A 436 -8.55 -8.10 -25.17
N LYS A 437 -7.33 -7.71 -25.50
CA LYS A 437 -6.32 -7.32 -24.51
C LYS A 437 -6.49 -5.85 -24.18
N VAL A 438 -6.72 -5.52 -22.90
CA VAL A 438 -6.82 -4.11 -22.46
C VAL A 438 -5.83 -3.79 -21.33
N PRO A 439 -5.22 -2.59 -21.31
CA PRO A 439 -4.20 -2.26 -20.31
C PRO A 439 -4.78 -2.24 -18.89
N CYS A 440 -6.07 -1.93 -18.77
CA CYS A 440 -6.82 -1.98 -17.52
C CYS A 440 -8.31 -2.02 -17.85
N GLY A 441 -9.13 -2.58 -16.94
CA GLY A 441 -10.59 -2.43 -17.01
C GLY A 441 -11.03 -0.95 -17.03
N GLY A 442 -10.24 -0.06 -16.42
CA GLY A 442 -10.49 1.37 -16.42
C GLY A 442 -10.53 2.01 -17.82
N ARG A 443 -9.81 1.44 -18.80
CA ARG A 443 -9.75 1.88 -20.21
C ARG A 443 -10.97 1.48 -21.03
N VAL A 444 -11.75 0.49 -20.60
CA VAL A 444 -12.85 -0.07 -21.40
C VAL A 444 -13.98 0.94 -21.56
N GLU A 445 -14.09 1.54 -22.74
CA GLU A 445 -15.11 2.55 -23.05
C GLU A 445 -16.50 1.92 -23.21
N ALA A 446 -17.55 2.69 -22.88
CA ALA A 446 -18.93 2.27 -23.14
C ALA A 446 -19.17 1.98 -24.63
N ALA A 447 -18.63 2.83 -25.51
CA ALA A 447 -18.73 2.66 -26.96
C ALA A 447 -18.11 1.35 -27.45
N ALA A 448 -16.97 0.94 -26.90
CA ALA A 448 -16.32 -0.32 -27.24
C ALA A 448 -17.18 -1.55 -26.85
N VAL A 449 -17.82 -1.51 -25.67
CA VAL A 449 -18.74 -2.58 -25.24
C VAL A 449 -19.95 -2.68 -26.17
N ILE A 450 -20.52 -1.54 -26.55
CA ILE A 450 -21.66 -1.48 -27.47
C ILE A 450 -21.25 -1.95 -28.87
N LYS A 451 -20.08 -1.53 -29.37
CA LYS A 451 -19.53 -1.98 -30.65
C LYS A 451 -19.34 -3.51 -30.64
N ALA A 452 -18.75 -4.06 -29.58
CA ALA A 452 -18.57 -5.51 -29.43
C ALA A 452 -19.89 -6.28 -29.42
N LEU A 453 -20.93 -5.78 -28.75
CA LEU A 453 -22.28 -6.38 -28.82
C LEU A 453 -22.86 -6.33 -30.25
N GLY A 454 -22.57 -5.25 -30.99
CA GLY A 454 -22.93 -5.10 -32.40
C GLY A 454 -22.15 -6.00 -33.35
N SER A 455 -21.00 -6.53 -32.93
CA SER A 455 -20.18 -7.50 -33.68
C SER A 455 -20.72 -8.93 -33.61
N GLY A 456 -22.02 -9.10 -33.36
CA GLY A 456 -22.77 -10.35 -33.44
C GLY A 456 -22.28 -11.48 -32.54
N VAL A 457 -21.59 -11.16 -31.44
CA VAL A 457 -21.34 -12.09 -30.32
C VAL A 457 -22.62 -12.27 -29.49
N ASP A 458 -22.72 -13.38 -28.78
CA ASP A 458 -23.87 -13.69 -27.93
C ASP A 458 -23.78 -12.99 -26.56
N GLY A 459 -22.56 -12.65 -26.12
CA GLY A 459 -22.35 -11.83 -24.93
C GLY A 459 -20.98 -11.16 -24.88
N VAL A 460 -20.86 -10.16 -24.00
CA VAL A 460 -19.63 -9.43 -23.73
C VAL A 460 -19.27 -9.57 -22.25
N ALA A 461 -18.06 -10.05 -21.97
CA ALA A 461 -17.50 -10.12 -20.63
C ALA A 461 -16.39 -9.07 -20.47
N ILE A 462 -16.39 -8.38 -19.33
CA ILE A 462 -15.34 -7.45 -18.93
C ILE A 462 -14.73 -7.97 -17.63
N LEU A 463 -13.51 -8.50 -17.73
CA LEU A 463 -12.83 -9.19 -16.63
C LEU A 463 -11.61 -8.39 -16.16
N THR A 464 -11.60 -8.05 -14.88
CA THR A 464 -10.65 -7.09 -14.30
C THR A 464 -10.01 -7.60 -13.00
N CYS A 465 -9.10 -6.83 -12.39
CA CYS A 465 -8.58 -7.12 -11.05
C CYS A 465 -9.71 -7.02 -10.02
N HIS A 466 -9.55 -7.61 -8.82
CA HIS A 466 -10.41 -7.25 -7.70
C HIS A 466 -10.29 -5.76 -7.37
N GLU A 467 -11.38 -5.14 -6.91
CA GLU A 467 -11.44 -3.68 -6.69
C GLU A 467 -10.39 -3.21 -5.68
N ASN A 468 -10.21 -3.96 -4.59
CA ASN A 468 -9.25 -3.63 -3.52
C ASN A 468 -7.79 -3.95 -3.89
N SER A 469 -7.55 -4.64 -5.01
CA SER A 469 -6.22 -5.04 -5.47
C SER A 469 -5.93 -4.57 -6.90
N CYS A 470 -6.64 -3.53 -7.36
CA CYS A 470 -6.53 -3.02 -8.72
C CYS A 470 -5.21 -2.25 -8.94
N LYS A 471 -4.36 -2.72 -9.88
CA LYS A 471 -3.05 -2.09 -10.20
C LYS A 471 -3.10 -0.62 -10.60
N SER A 472 -4.27 -0.16 -11.07
CA SER A 472 -4.52 1.25 -11.41
C SER A 472 -5.27 2.00 -10.31
N VAL A 473 -5.21 1.52 -9.06
CA VAL A 473 -5.88 2.04 -7.85
C VAL A 473 -7.41 1.94 -7.90
N HIS A 474 -8.05 2.53 -8.92
CA HIS A 474 -9.51 2.57 -9.07
C HIS A 474 -10.01 2.09 -10.45
N GLY A 475 -9.14 1.46 -11.26
CA GLY A 475 -9.52 0.98 -12.61
C GLY A 475 -10.71 0.01 -12.62
N ALA A 476 -10.68 -1.02 -11.78
CA ALA A 476 -11.75 -2.01 -11.66
C ALA A 476 -13.08 -1.41 -11.16
N SER A 477 -13.03 -0.58 -10.10
CA SER A 477 -14.25 0.02 -9.53
C SER A 477 -14.90 1.02 -10.50
N ARG A 478 -14.10 1.78 -11.26
CA ARG A 478 -14.60 2.66 -12.33
C ARG A 478 -15.23 1.86 -13.46
N CYS A 479 -14.58 0.77 -13.87
CA CYS A 479 -15.10 -0.14 -14.88
C CYS A 479 -16.46 -0.70 -14.45
N ARG A 480 -16.59 -1.25 -13.22
CA ARG A 480 -17.85 -1.78 -12.70
C ARG A 480 -19.00 -0.79 -12.78
N LYS A 481 -18.78 0.45 -12.30
CA LYS A 481 -19.79 1.51 -12.32
C LYS A 481 -20.22 1.84 -13.75
N ARG A 482 -19.26 1.94 -14.67
CA ARG A 482 -19.52 2.20 -16.09
C ARG A 482 -20.31 1.07 -16.74
N ILE A 483 -19.89 -0.18 -16.54
CA ILE A 483 -20.58 -1.35 -17.11
C ILE A 483 -21.98 -1.50 -16.54
N ALA A 484 -22.20 -1.20 -15.25
CA ALA A 484 -23.54 -1.18 -14.68
C ALA A 484 -24.47 -0.18 -15.40
N ALA A 485 -23.98 1.04 -15.68
CA ALA A 485 -24.73 2.04 -16.43
C ALA A 485 -24.99 1.62 -17.89
N VAL A 486 -23.99 1.03 -18.56
CA VAL A 486 -24.15 0.48 -19.93
C VAL A 486 -25.20 -0.63 -19.93
N LYS A 487 -25.15 -1.54 -18.95
CA LYS A 487 -26.10 -2.65 -18.82
C LYS A 487 -27.54 -2.15 -18.67
N GLU A 488 -27.75 -1.16 -17.81
CA GLU A 488 -29.07 -0.52 -17.64
C GLU A 488 -29.57 0.11 -18.94
N MET A 489 -28.71 0.87 -19.63
CA MET A 489 -29.03 1.52 -20.90
C MET A 489 -29.37 0.51 -22.00
N MET A 490 -28.55 -0.53 -22.15
CA MET A 490 -28.74 -1.55 -23.20
C MET A 490 -30.00 -2.39 -22.96
N THR A 491 -30.34 -2.65 -21.69
CA THR A 491 -31.59 -3.32 -21.32
C THR A 491 -32.82 -2.52 -21.77
N LYS A 492 -32.79 -1.19 -21.61
CA LYS A 492 -33.85 -0.29 -22.12
C LYS A 492 -33.95 -0.31 -23.66
N CYS A 493 -32.84 -0.60 -24.34
CA CYS A 493 -32.78 -0.76 -25.80
C CYS A 493 -33.16 -2.18 -26.28
N GLY A 494 -33.60 -3.07 -25.40
CA GLY A 494 -34.05 -4.43 -25.75
C GLY A 494 -32.93 -5.48 -25.81
N VAL A 495 -31.70 -5.15 -25.41
CA VAL A 495 -30.64 -6.14 -25.21
C VAL A 495 -30.88 -6.88 -23.90
N LYS A 496 -30.75 -8.21 -23.91
CA LYS A 496 -30.87 -9.02 -22.70
C LYS A 496 -29.86 -8.56 -21.67
N GLU A 497 -30.31 -8.35 -20.43
CA GLU A 497 -29.43 -7.97 -19.32
C GLU A 497 -28.31 -9.02 -19.13
N GLU A 498 -28.62 -10.28 -19.43
CA GLU A 498 -27.73 -11.43 -19.40
C GLU A 498 -26.57 -11.34 -20.40
N ALA A 499 -26.64 -10.47 -21.41
CA ALA A 499 -25.63 -10.39 -22.47
C ALA A 499 -24.34 -9.67 -22.03
N ILE A 500 -24.31 -9.06 -20.85
CA ILE A 500 -23.14 -8.31 -20.35
C ILE A 500 -22.73 -8.81 -18.97
N LEU A 501 -21.49 -9.27 -18.86
CA LEU A 501 -20.86 -9.68 -17.60
C LEU A 501 -19.74 -8.73 -17.20
N PHE A 502 -19.78 -8.24 -15.95
CA PHE A 502 -18.60 -7.72 -15.27
C PHE A 502 -18.11 -8.76 -14.26
N GLY A 503 -16.81 -9.06 -14.26
CA GLY A 503 -16.21 -10.01 -13.32
C GLY A 503 -14.81 -9.59 -12.87
N THR A 504 -14.37 -10.16 -11.76
CA THR A 504 -13.01 -9.95 -11.24
C THR A 504 -12.27 -11.27 -11.15
N VAL A 505 -11.01 -11.27 -11.56
CA VAL A 505 -10.14 -12.46 -11.60
C VAL A 505 -8.78 -12.10 -11.01
N ALA A 506 -8.20 -12.99 -10.21
CA ALA A 506 -6.81 -12.87 -9.79
C ALA A 506 -5.85 -13.31 -10.93
N PRO A 507 -4.71 -12.63 -11.17
CA PRO A 507 -3.82 -12.90 -12.31
C PRO A 507 -3.37 -14.36 -12.44
N GLY A 508 -3.18 -15.06 -11.32
CA GLY A 508 -2.76 -16.47 -11.30
C GLY A 508 -3.89 -17.50 -11.27
N SER A 509 -5.15 -17.10 -11.42
CA SER A 509 -6.30 -17.97 -11.18
C SER A 509 -7.01 -18.41 -12.47
N ALA A 510 -6.40 -19.36 -13.20
CA ALA A 510 -7.02 -20.02 -14.34
C ALA A 510 -8.39 -20.65 -14.01
N PRO A 511 -8.59 -21.35 -12.87
CA PRO A 511 -9.89 -21.92 -12.52
C PRO A 511 -11.00 -20.87 -12.41
N GLN A 512 -10.72 -19.70 -11.81
CA GLN A 512 -11.71 -18.62 -11.71
C GLN A 512 -12.09 -18.05 -13.08
N PHE A 513 -11.12 -17.89 -13.99
CA PHE A 513 -11.39 -17.44 -15.35
C PHE A 513 -12.33 -18.41 -16.07
N VAL A 514 -12.00 -19.72 -16.04
CA VAL A 514 -12.79 -20.78 -16.68
C VAL A 514 -14.19 -20.85 -16.10
N GLU A 515 -14.32 -20.80 -14.76
CA GLU A 515 -15.60 -20.82 -14.07
C GLU A 515 -16.50 -19.64 -14.50
N LEU A 516 -15.96 -18.42 -14.53
CA LEU A 516 -16.70 -17.23 -14.94
C LEU A 516 -17.21 -17.33 -16.38
N ILE A 517 -16.34 -17.76 -17.31
CA ILE A 517 -16.72 -17.91 -18.72
C ILE A 517 -17.77 -19.01 -18.90
N ASN A 518 -17.61 -20.17 -18.24
CA ASN A 518 -18.55 -21.28 -18.36
C ASN A 518 -19.90 -20.93 -17.74
N ARG A 519 -19.91 -20.29 -16.57
CA ARG A 519 -21.14 -19.76 -15.94
C ARG A 519 -21.82 -18.74 -16.85
N PHE A 520 -21.05 -17.87 -17.48
CA PHE A 520 -21.59 -16.88 -18.41
C PHE A 520 -22.19 -17.53 -19.66
N SER A 521 -21.51 -18.53 -20.22
CA SER A 521 -22.00 -19.32 -21.34
C SER A 521 -23.36 -19.96 -21.05
N LEU A 522 -23.48 -20.64 -19.90
CA LEU A 522 -24.74 -21.25 -19.46
C LEU A 522 -25.85 -20.22 -19.30
N ARG A 523 -25.53 -19.05 -18.74
CA ARG A 523 -26.48 -17.94 -18.59
C ARG A 523 -26.99 -17.43 -19.95
N LEU A 524 -26.13 -17.30 -20.95
CA LEU A 524 -26.51 -16.87 -22.30
C LEU A 524 -27.45 -17.87 -22.99
N GLN A 525 -27.34 -19.15 -22.63
CA GLN A 525 -28.22 -20.22 -23.11
C GLN A 525 -29.54 -20.35 -22.34
N GLY A 526 -29.76 -19.51 -21.30
CA GLY A 526 -30.98 -19.53 -20.49
C GLY A 526 -30.97 -20.53 -19.31
N GLY A 527 -29.80 -21.11 -19.00
CA GLY A 527 -29.62 -21.94 -17.80
C GLY A 527 -29.45 -21.10 -16.52
N ASP A 528 -29.85 -21.66 -15.38
CA ASP A 528 -29.57 -21.06 -14.06
C ASP A 528 -28.09 -21.26 -13.71
N GLY A 529 -27.27 -20.24 -13.94
CA GLY A 529 -25.83 -20.21 -13.64
C GLY A 529 -25.47 -20.34 -12.16
N SER A 530 -26.46 -20.50 -11.26
CA SER A 530 -26.28 -20.77 -9.83
C SER A 530 -25.81 -22.21 -9.53
N SER A 531 -25.98 -23.15 -10.47
CA SER A 531 -25.97 -24.59 -10.19
C SER A 531 -24.71 -25.34 -10.65
N ILE A 532 -23.51 -24.82 -10.36
CA ILE A 532 -22.25 -25.62 -10.33
C ILE A 532 -21.32 -25.09 -9.23
N ILE A 533 -21.43 -25.59 -7.99
CA ILE A 533 -20.45 -25.52 -6.87
C ILE A 533 -20.71 -26.77 -5.98
N PRO A 534 -19.71 -27.43 -5.32
CA PRO A 534 -18.35 -26.97 -4.98
C PRO A 534 -17.17 -27.93 -5.27
N GLY A 535 -15.97 -27.32 -5.27
CA GLY A 535 -14.69 -27.98 -4.96
C GLY A 535 -13.82 -27.08 -4.08
N ASN A 536 -14.11 -27.11 -2.77
CA ASN A 536 -13.41 -26.55 -1.60
C ASN A 536 -13.20 -25.04 -1.43
N ALA A 537 -13.98 -24.53 -0.47
CA ALA A 537 -13.62 -23.46 0.43
C ALA A 537 -12.33 -23.79 1.20
N GLY A 538 -11.38 -22.86 1.17
CA GLY A 538 -10.45 -22.64 2.27
C GLY A 538 -11.03 -21.52 3.12
N SER A 539 -11.47 -21.87 4.32
CA SER A 539 -11.90 -20.96 5.38
C SER A 539 -10.92 -19.79 5.60
N GLY A 540 -11.44 -18.57 5.55
CA GLY A 540 -10.78 -17.35 6.02
C GLY A 540 -11.83 -16.49 6.70
N GLY A 541 -11.76 -16.40 8.03
CA GLY A 541 -12.81 -15.89 8.90
C GLY A 541 -13.31 -14.49 8.55
N GLU A 542 -14.60 -14.29 8.78
CA GLU A 542 -15.20 -12.98 9.02
C GLU A 542 -14.41 -12.28 10.14
N ALA A 543 -13.74 -11.18 9.81
CA ALA A 543 -13.25 -10.24 10.80
C ALA A 543 -14.44 -9.41 11.28
N ARG A 544 -14.91 -9.73 12.49
CA ARG A 544 -15.56 -8.78 13.39
C ARG A 544 -14.51 -8.10 14.24
#